data_AF-A0A256I2T6-F1
#
_entry.id   AF-A0A256I2T6-F1
#
_cell.length_a   1.000
_cell.length_b   1.000
_cell.length_c   1.000
_cell.angle_alpha   90.00
_cell.angle_beta   90.00
_cell.angle_gamma   90.00
#
_symmetry.space_group_name_H-M   'P 1'
#
loop_
_entity.id
_entity.type
_entity.pdbx_description
1 polymer ?
#
loop_
_entity_poly.entity_id
_entity_poly.type
_entity_poly.pdbx_seq_one_letter_code
_entity_poly.pdbx_strand_id
1 'polypeptide(L)'
;MMSLDQATVDQQSAPSLSRNEVYEILSNPRRRYSLHAIKNEDGTTELSDVAEQVAAWENDKSVSEITSSERHLAYSSIQQNHIPKLERAGIITHDSGTIELTEEARDLDVYVDVVPGDSIPWAEYYLGLGAVSLGLVAAVWVGVFPESVPSLAWAAVIAVLFTASAAFHVFQNREMNLGTDGKPPELRDGR
;
A
#
# COMPACT_ATOMS: atom_id res chain seq x y z
N MET A 1 30.52 5.40 -51.15
CA MET A 1 29.05 5.53 -51.13
C MET A 1 28.55 4.62 -50.02
N MET A 2 28.71 5.02 -48.75
CA MET A 2 27.68 5.68 -47.92
C MET A 2 26.34 4.92 -47.94
N SER A 3 26.05 4.17 -46.86
CA SER A 3 24.76 4.16 -46.15
C SER A 3 24.86 3.18 -44.96
N LEU A 4 25.30 3.68 -43.80
CA LEU A 4 24.51 3.86 -42.58
C LEU A 4 24.40 2.60 -41.71
N ASP A 5 25.23 2.60 -40.66
CA ASP A 5 24.98 1.95 -39.39
C ASP A 5 23.53 2.15 -38.96
N GLN A 6 22.77 1.06 -38.82
CA GLN A 6 21.65 1.05 -37.89
C GLN A 6 22.15 0.40 -36.61
N ALA A 7 22.66 1.26 -35.72
CA ALA A 7 22.68 0.99 -34.30
C ALA A 7 21.24 0.66 -33.88
N THR A 8 20.99 -0.61 -33.57
CA THR A 8 19.88 -1.01 -32.72
C THR A 8 20.10 -0.33 -31.38
N VAL A 9 19.43 0.81 -31.20
CA VAL A 9 19.25 1.42 -29.89
C VAL A 9 18.33 0.46 -29.14
N ASP A 10 18.93 -0.41 -28.33
CA ASP A 10 18.22 -1.13 -27.28
C ASP A 10 17.59 -0.05 -26.40
N GLN A 11 16.29 0.17 -26.58
CA GLN A 11 15.48 0.90 -25.62
C GLN A 11 15.43 0.06 -24.35
N GLN A 12 16.39 0.29 -23.47
CA GLN A 12 16.31 -0.10 -22.07
C GLN A 12 15.08 0.58 -21.48
N SER A 13 13.96 -0.14 -21.55
CA SER A 13 12.80 0.13 -20.73
C SER A 13 13.29 0.01 -19.29
N ALA A 14 13.20 1.11 -18.53
CA ALA A 14 13.50 1.10 -17.11
C ALA A 14 12.75 -0.06 -16.45
N PRO A 15 13.37 -0.82 -15.52
CA PRO A 15 12.71 -1.95 -14.89
C PRO A 15 11.50 -1.45 -14.11
N SER A 16 10.30 -1.69 -14.63
CA SER A 16 9.07 -1.52 -13.86
C SER A 16 9.15 -2.47 -12.65
N LEU A 17 9.11 -1.92 -11.45
CA LEU A 17 9.20 -2.69 -10.20
C LEU A 17 8.17 -3.83 -10.17
N SER A 18 8.62 -5.05 -9.85
CA SER A 18 7.69 -6.17 -9.70
C SER A 18 6.85 -5.99 -8.42
N ARG A 19 5.63 -6.56 -8.41
CA ARG A 19 4.73 -6.52 -7.24
C ARG A 19 5.40 -7.03 -5.95
N ASN A 20 6.26 -8.03 -6.06
CA ASN A 20 6.97 -8.60 -4.91
C ASN A 20 8.03 -7.65 -4.37
N GLU A 21 8.75 -6.93 -5.24
CA GLU A 21 9.74 -5.93 -4.83
C GLU A 21 9.05 -4.74 -4.16
N VAL A 22 7.92 -4.28 -4.72
CA VAL A 22 7.11 -3.22 -4.08
C VAL A 22 6.63 -3.66 -2.70
N TYR A 23 6.14 -4.90 -2.56
CA TYR A 23 5.73 -5.43 -1.26
C TYR A 23 6.90 -5.54 -0.28
N GLU A 24 8.06 -6.02 -0.72
CA GLU A 24 9.25 -6.07 0.14
C GLU A 24 9.60 -4.66 0.61
N ILE A 25 9.60 -3.67 -0.28
CA ILE A 25 9.91 -2.28 0.06
C ILE A 25 8.89 -1.72 1.05
N LEU A 26 7.60 -1.91 0.80
CA LEU A 26 6.54 -1.35 1.66
C LEU A 26 6.31 -2.15 2.95
N SER A 27 6.85 -3.35 3.10
CA SER A 27 6.66 -4.17 4.31
C SER A 27 7.21 -3.53 5.60
N ASN A 28 8.20 -2.64 5.50
CA ASN A 28 8.81 -1.99 6.66
C ASN A 28 8.20 -0.61 6.92
N PRO A 29 7.65 -0.35 8.12
CA PRO A 29 7.04 0.94 8.46
C PRO A 29 7.95 2.13 8.22
N ARG A 30 9.22 2.03 8.59
CA ARG A 30 10.18 3.13 8.47
C ARG A 30 10.53 3.45 7.00
N ARG A 31 10.49 2.47 6.09
CA ARG A 31 10.57 2.74 4.63
C ARG A 31 9.34 3.47 4.12
N ARG A 32 8.15 3.08 4.57
CA ARG A 32 6.90 3.79 4.22
C ARG A 32 6.90 5.22 4.73
N TYR A 33 7.33 5.43 5.98
CA TYR A 33 7.46 6.77 6.56
C TYR A 33 8.48 7.61 5.80
N SER A 34 9.63 7.05 5.44
CA SER A 34 10.63 7.78 4.65
C SER A 34 10.07 8.24 3.30
N LEU A 35 9.37 7.36 2.57
CA LEU A 35 8.73 7.71 1.31
C LEU A 35 7.62 8.76 1.48
N HIS A 36 6.83 8.65 2.55
CA HIS A 36 5.78 9.62 2.88
C HIS A 36 6.37 11.01 3.17
N ALA A 37 7.47 11.08 3.92
CA ALA A 37 8.18 12.33 4.19
C ALA A 37 8.73 12.97 2.91
N ILE A 38 9.35 12.18 2.03
CA ILE A 38 9.88 12.68 0.75
C ILE A 38 8.75 13.21 -0.14
N LYS A 39 7.61 12.50 -0.20
CA LYS A 39 6.45 12.90 -1.01
C LYS A 39 5.78 14.18 -0.49
N ASN A 40 5.76 14.40 0.83
CA ASN A 40 5.22 15.63 1.42
C ASN A 40 6.04 16.88 1.06
N GLU A 41 7.32 16.72 0.72
CA GLU A 41 8.23 17.78 0.28
C GLU A 41 8.33 17.82 -1.26
N ASP A 42 7.20 17.62 -1.96
CA ASP A 42 7.08 17.60 -3.43
C ASP A 42 8.02 16.60 -4.16
N GLY A 43 8.58 15.64 -3.42
CA GLY A 43 9.45 14.59 -3.96
C GLY A 43 10.94 14.89 -3.92
N THR A 44 11.38 16.01 -3.33
CA THR A 44 12.81 16.35 -3.19
C THR A 44 13.08 16.93 -1.82
N THR A 45 13.96 16.31 -1.02
CA THR A 45 14.22 16.73 0.36
C THR A 45 15.58 16.23 0.87
N GLU A 46 16.05 16.78 1.99
CA GLU A 46 17.28 16.34 2.64
C GLU A 46 17.03 15.11 3.54
N LEU A 47 17.99 14.21 3.60
CA LEU A 47 17.95 13.05 4.50
C LEU A 47 17.83 13.45 5.96
N SER A 48 18.39 14.60 6.35
CA SER A 48 18.21 15.16 7.70
C SER A 48 16.74 15.40 8.02
N ASP A 49 16.00 15.95 7.06
CA ASP A 49 14.63 16.40 7.23
C ASP A 49 13.70 15.18 7.27
N VAL A 50 13.95 14.21 6.37
CA VAL A 50 13.31 12.90 6.42
C VAL A 50 13.55 12.22 7.76
N ALA A 51 14.79 12.21 8.26
CA ALA A 51 15.11 11.56 9.53
C ALA A 51 14.45 12.24 10.72
N GLU A 52 14.38 13.56 10.74
CA GLU A 52 13.74 14.34 11.79
C GLU A 52 12.23 14.12 11.79
N GLN A 53 11.60 14.15 10.61
CA GLN A 53 10.17 13.90 10.45
C GLN A 53 9.78 12.46 10.80
N VAL A 54 10.58 11.47 10.40
CA VAL A 54 10.37 10.06 10.76
C VAL A 54 10.55 9.86 12.27
N ALA A 55 11.56 10.48 12.89
CA ALA A 55 11.75 10.43 14.34
C ALA A 55 10.55 11.03 15.10
N ALA A 56 10.05 12.17 14.62
CA ALA A 56 8.85 12.82 15.16
C ALA A 56 7.64 11.88 15.14
N TRP A 57 7.40 11.21 14.03
CA TRP A 57 6.31 10.24 13.88
C TRP A 57 6.46 9.01 14.78
N GLU A 58 7.66 8.42 14.86
CA GLU A 58 7.89 7.22 15.66
C GLU A 58 7.82 7.46 17.17
N ASN A 59 8.13 8.67 17.62
CA ASN A 59 8.10 9.04 19.04
C ASN A 59 6.83 9.80 19.44
N ASP A 60 5.88 9.96 18.52
CA ASP A 60 4.66 10.75 18.67
C ASP A 60 4.92 12.17 19.21
N LYS A 61 5.88 12.86 18.60
CA LYS A 61 6.32 14.21 18.96
C LYS A 61 6.18 15.16 17.79
N SER A 62 6.17 16.46 18.08
CA SER A 62 6.49 17.44 17.03
C SER A 62 7.98 17.38 16.68
N VAL A 63 8.32 17.80 15.46
CA VAL A 63 9.72 17.93 15.02
C VAL A 63 10.55 18.77 16.01
N SER A 64 9.98 19.87 16.52
CA SER A 64 10.64 20.74 17.50
C SER A 64 10.93 20.10 18.87
N GLU A 65 10.30 18.98 19.19
CA GLU A 65 10.46 18.26 20.46
C GLU A 65 11.40 17.05 20.35
N ILE A 66 11.90 16.76 19.15
CA ILE A 66 12.81 15.63 18.92
C ILE A 66 14.20 15.93 19.48
N THR A 67 14.71 14.98 20.25
CA THR A 67 16.06 15.06 20.81
C THR A 67 17.11 14.74 19.75
N SER A 68 18.32 15.28 19.92
CA SER A 68 19.46 14.96 19.03
C SER A 68 19.74 13.45 18.93
N SER A 69 19.53 12.71 20.01
CA SER A 69 19.71 11.25 20.04
C SER A 69 18.68 10.52 19.19
N GLU A 70 17.40 10.90 19.31
CA GLU A 70 16.30 10.34 18.50
C GLU A 70 16.52 10.62 17.01
N ARG A 71 16.88 11.87 16.66
CA ARG A 71 17.22 12.25 15.29
C ARG A 71 18.40 11.43 14.76
N HIS A 72 19.48 11.28 15.54
CA HIS A 72 20.66 10.54 15.11
C HIS A 72 20.38 9.05 14.87
N LEU A 73 19.55 8.43 15.72
CA LEU A 73 19.13 7.04 15.55
C LEU A 73 18.24 6.86 14.32
N ALA A 74 17.32 7.80 14.06
CA ALA A 74 16.52 7.81 12.84
C ALA A 74 17.40 7.92 11.60
N TYR A 75 18.25 8.95 11.56
CA TYR A 75 19.17 9.24 10.45
C TYR A 75 20.03 8.05 10.10
N SER A 76 20.76 7.50 11.08
CA SER A 76 21.72 6.43 10.85
C SER A 76 21.03 5.17 10.29
N SER A 77 19.86 4.83 10.81
CA SER A 77 19.12 3.65 10.36
C SER A 77 18.48 3.87 8.98
N ILE A 78 17.94 5.05 8.68
CA ILE A 78 17.41 5.40 7.34
C ILE A 78 18.53 5.34 6.31
N GLN A 79 19.67 5.99 6.60
CA GLN A 79 20.83 6.02 5.72
C GLN A 79 21.37 4.62 5.40
N GLN A 80 21.44 3.74 6.40
CA GLN A 80 22.08 2.42 6.24
C GLN A 80 21.13 1.37 5.68
N ASN A 81 19.85 1.39 6.06
CA ASN A 81 18.92 0.28 5.81
C ASN A 81 17.83 0.60 4.80
N HIS A 82 17.50 1.87 4.60
CA HIS A 82 16.32 2.28 3.84
C HIS A 82 16.71 2.91 2.52
N ILE A 83 17.54 3.95 2.54
CA ILE A 83 18.01 4.63 1.32
C ILE A 83 18.63 3.64 0.33
N PRO A 84 19.56 2.75 0.70
CA PRO A 84 20.18 1.85 -0.28
C PRO A 84 19.19 0.86 -0.90
N LYS A 85 18.10 0.51 -0.19
CA LYS A 85 17.06 -0.37 -0.73
C LYS A 85 16.15 0.38 -1.71
N LEU A 86 15.74 1.59 -1.37
CA LEU A 86 14.91 2.44 -2.22
C LEU A 86 15.65 2.85 -3.51
N GLU A 87 16.95 3.13 -3.40
CA GLU A 87 17.82 3.45 -4.53
C GLU A 87 18.03 2.24 -5.46
N ARG A 88 18.32 1.06 -4.89
CA ARG A 88 18.42 -0.19 -5.70
C ARG A 88 17.12 -0.55 -6.42
N ALA A 89 15.99 -0.15 -5.86
CA ALA A 89 14.68 -0.32 -6.45
C ALA A 89 14.35 0.77 -7.49
N GLY A 90 15.21 1.77 -7.69
CA GLY A 90 14.93 2.88 -8.61
C GLY A 90 13.76 3.75 -8.19
N ILE A 91 13.43 3.81 -6.89
CA ILE A 91 12.35 4.65 -6.35
C ILE A 91 12.87 6.06 -6.03
N ILE A 92 14.11 6.14 -5.58
CA ILE A 92 14.78 7.39 -5.26
C ILE A 92 16.17 7.43 -5.88
N THR A 93 16.68 8.64 -6.05
CA THR A 93 18.10 8.92 -6.16
C THR A 93 18.56 9.63 -4.89
N HIS A 94 19.77 9.32 -4.42
CA HIS A 94 20.35 9.97 -3.25
C HIS A 94 21.78 10.41 -3.55
N ASP A 95 22.04 11.70 -3.50
CA ASP A 95 23.37 12.27 -3.67
C ASP A 95 23.66 13.30 -2.58
N SER A 96 24.80 13.13 -1.92
CA SER A 96 25.36 14.12 -0.99
C SER A 96 24.42 14.62 0.12
N GLY A 97 23.42 13.81 0.51
CA GLY A 97 22.43 14.16 1.54
C GLY A 97 21.05 14.49 0.99
N THR A 98 20.97 14.88 -0.28
CA THR A 98 19.71 15.17 -0.98
C THR A 98 19.09 13.89 -1.51
N ILE A 99 17.79 13.71 -1.30
CA ILE A 99 16.97 12.61 -1.78
C ILE A 99 15.94 13.16 -2.77
N GLU A 100 15.78 12.48 -3.89
CA GLU A 100 14.79 12.82 -4.91
C GLU A 100 14.03 11.57 -5.37
N LEU A 101 12.71 11.66 -5.52
CA LEU A 101 11.89 10.61 -6.15
C LEU A 101 12.18 10.55 -7.64
N THR A 102 12.33 9.34 -8.17
CA THR A 102 12.40 9.13 -9.62
C THR A 102 11.07 9.46 -10.29
N GLU A 103 11.10 9.79 -11.58
CA GLU A 103 9.88 10.08 -12.36
C GLU A 103 8.87 8.92 -12.30
N GLU A 104 9.34 7.67 -12.35
CA GLU A 104 8.51 6.48 -12.21
C GLU A 104 7.86 6.37 -10.81
N ALA A 105 8.51 6.88 -9.78
CA ALA A 105 8.01 6.89 -8.41
C ALA A 105 7.09 8.08 -8.11
N ARG A 106 7.26 9.21 -8.81
CA ARG A 106 6.37 10.39 -8.72
C ARG A 106 4.97 10.07 -9.23
N ASP A 107 4.89 9.31 -10.33
CA ASP A 107 3.63 8.81 -10.91
C ASP A 107 3.08 7.57 -10.19
N LEU A 108 3.83 7.01 -9.24
CA LEU A 108 3.35 5.99 -8.30
C LEU A 108 2.45 6.68 -7.25
N ASP A 109 1.40 7.35 -7.73
CA ASP A 109 0.57 8.27 -6.95
C ASP A 109 -0.38 7.55 -5.98
N VAL A 110 -0.17 6.25 -5.80
CA VAL A 110 -0.96 5.35 -5.00
C VAL A 110 0.03 4.58 -4.16
N TYR A 111 0.06 4.88 -2.87
CA TYR A 111 0.33 3.87 -1.83
C TYR A 111 -0.37 2.61 -2.33
N VAL A 112 0.33 1.64 -2.94
CA VAL A 112 -0.28 0.42 -3.52
C VAL A 112 -1.38 0.04 -2.56
N ASP A 113 -2.65 0.21 -2.98
CA ASP A 113 -3.85 0.12 -2.16
C ASP A 113 -3.54 -0.79 -1.00
N VAL A 114 -3.29 -0.21 0.19
CA VAL A 114 -2.74 -0.92 1.36
C VAL A 114 -3.34 -2.30 1.37
N VAL A 115 -2.61 -3.32 0.90
CA VAL A 115 -3.06 -4.70 1.04
C VAL A 115 -2.63 -4.99 2.46
N PRO A 116 -3.53 -4.94 3.45
CA PRO A 116 -3.15 -5.30 4.80
C PRO A 116 -2.69 -6.76 4.67
N GLY A 117 -1.48 -7.06 5.16
CA GLY A 117 -0.97 -8.42 5.25
C GLY A 117 -1.85 -9.36 6.08
N ASP A 118 -2.92 -8.82 6.70
CA ASP A 118 -4.00 -9.51 7.43
C ASP A 118 -5.36 -9.46 6.70
N SER A 119 -5.41 -9.08 5.42
CA SER A 119 -6.64 -9.24 4.64
C SER A 119 -6.84 -10.72 4.32
N ILE A 120 -7.99 -11.26 4.73
CA ILE A 120 -8.47 -12.59 4.30
C ILE A 120 -8.22 -12.69 2.78
N PRO A 121 -7.52 -13.73 2.29
CA PRO A 121 -7.26 -13.87 0.87
C PRO A 121 -8.59 -13.77 0.14
N TRP A 122 -8.79 -12.71 -0.63
CA TRP A 122 -10.09 -12.40 -1.23
C TRP A 122 -10.65 -13.57 -2.04
N ALA A 123 -9.74 -14.30 -2.70
CA ALA A 123 -10.05 -15.54 -3.37
C ALA A 123 -10.70 -16.58 -2.43
N GLU A 124 -10.17 -16.79 -1.22
CA GLU A 124 -10.72 -17.72 -0.23
C GLU A 124 -12.06 -17.23 0.33
N TYR A 125 -12.20 -15.93 0.57
CA TYR A 125 -13.47 -15.33 1.01
C TYR A 125 -14.58 -15.53 -0.01
N TYR A 126 -14.33 -15.15 -1.28
CA TYR A 126 -15.31 -15.32 -2.35
C TYR A 126 -15.57 -16.80 -2.67
N LEU A 127 -14.57 -17.67 -2.53
CA LEU A 127 -14.72 -19.12 -2.69
C LEU A 127 -15.61 -19.69 -1.58
N GLY A 128 -15.39 -19.29 -0.31
CA GLY A 128 -16.24 -19.69 0.81
C GLY A 128 -17.67 -19.17 0.71
N LEU A 129 -17.84 -17.88 0.40
CA LEU A 129 -19.14 -17.25 0.19
C LEU A 129 -19.90 -17.89 -0.98
N GLY A 130 -19.20 -18.19 -2.08
CA GLY A 130 -19.72 -18.91 -3.22
C GLY A 130 -20.13 -20.34 -2.87
N ALA A 131 -19.29 -21.07 -2.13
CA ALA A 131 -19.59 -22.44 -1.70
C ALA A 131 -20.83 -22.50 -0.78
N VAL A 132 -20.96 -21.59 0.17
CA VAL A 132 -22.15 -21.47 1.04
C VAL A 132 -23.39 -21.16 0.22
N SER A 133 -23.29 -20.20 -0.71
CA SER A 133 -24.41 -19.82 -1.58
C SER A 133 -24.85 -20.97 -2.48
N LEU A 134 -23.91 -21.70 -3.09
CA LEU A 134 -24.19 -22.87 -3.91
C LEU A 134 -24.80 -24.02 -3.09
N GLY A 135 -24.29 -24.26 -1.89
CA GLY A 135 -24.85 -25.25 -0.97
C GLY A 135 -26.29 -24.95 -0.60
N LEU A 136 -26.61 -23.69 -0.34
CA LEU A 136 -27.97 -23.24 -0.03
C LEU A 136 -28.91 -23.43 -1.24
N VAL A 137 -28.46 -23.08 -2.45
CA VAL A 137 -29.22 -23.31 -3.69
C VAL A 137 -29.46 -24.81 -3.92
N ALA A 138 -28.44 -25.66 -3.74
CA ALA A 138 -28.57 -27.10 -3.89
C ALA A 138 -29.54 -27.71 -2.86
N ALA A 139 -29.49 -27.27 -1.61
CA ALA A 139 -30.39 -27.72 -0.56
C ALA A 139 -31.85 -27.33 -0.83
N VAL A 140 -32.08 -26.12 -1.37
CA VAL A 140 -33.42 -25.70 -1.83
C VAL A 140 -33.89 -26.53 -3.02
N TRP A 141 -33.02 -26.81 -4.00
CA TRP A 141 -33.36 -27.63 -5.17
C TRP A 141 -33.82 -29.03 -4.75
N VAL A 142 -33.07 -29.70 -3.88
CA VAL A 142 -33.36 -31.09 -3.47
C VAL A 142 -34.51 -31.18 -2.46
N GLY A 143 -35.10 -30.05 -2.05
CA GLY A 143 -36.26 -30.01 -1.16
C GLY A 143 -35.92 -30.32 0.31
N VAL A 144 -34.71 -29.97 0.75
CA VAL A 144 -34.28 -30.14 2.14
C VAL A 144 -35.10 -29.28 3.10
N PHE A 145 -35.65 -28.15 2.62
CA PHE A 145 -36.40 -27.18 3.41
C PHE A 145 -37.92 -27.29 3.19
N PRO A 146 -38.74 -26.83 4.16
CA PRO A 146 -40.20 -26.90 4.07
C PRO A 146 -40.77 -26.09 2.89
N GLU A 147 -41.79 -26.63 2.21
CA GLU A 147 -42.50 -25.96 1.11
C GLU A 147 -43.23 -24.68 1.53
N SER A 148 -43.42 -24.46 2.83
CA SER A 148 -44.02 -23.24 3.37
C SER A 148 -43.15 -22.00 3.21
N VAL A 149 -41.87 -22.16 2.84
CA VAL A 149 -40.94 -21.05 2.61
C VAL A 149 -40.95 -20.67 1.13
N PRO A 150 -41.32 -19.42 0.77
CA PRO A 150 -41.28 -18.98 -0.62
C PRO A 150 -39.87 -19.07 -1.20
N SER A 151 -39.74 -19.50 -2.46
CA SER A 151 -38.45 -19.58 -3.17
C SER A 151 -37.68 -18.24 -3.17
N LEU A 152 -38.43 -17.13 -3.23
CA LEU A 152 -37.89 -15.78 -3.16
C LEU A 152 -37.21 -15.45 -1.82
N ALA A 153 -37.61 -16.09 -0.72
CA ALA A 153 -37.00 -15.87 0.59
C ALA A 153 -35.53 -16.30 0.63
N TRP A 154 -35.18 -17.37 -0.09
CA TRP A 154 -33.80 -17.86 -0.21
C TRP A 154 -32.93 -16.94 -1.07
N ALA A 155 -33.49 -16.41 -2.16
CA ALA A 155 -32.81 -15.39 -2.96
C ALA A 155 -32.56 -14.11 -2.14
N ALA A 156 -33.50 -13.72 -1.27
CA ALA A 156 -33.32 -12.59 -0.36
C ALA A 156 -32.21 -12.84 0.68
N VAL A 157 -32.10 -14.04 1.24
CA VAL A 157 -31.01 -14.40 2.17
C VAL A 157 -29.65 -14.29 1.48
N ILE A 158 -29.51 -14.83 0.26
CA ILE A 158 -28.28 -14.71 -0.52
C ILE A 158 -27.97 -13.24 -0.81
N ALA A 159 -28.95 -12.48 -1.28
CA ALA A 159 -28.78 -11.06 -1.59
C ALA A 159 -28.35 -10.25 -0.34
N VAL A 160 -28.90 -10.53 0.83
CA VAL A 160 -28.51 -9.90 2.10
C VAL A 160 -27.08 -10.27 2.47
N LEU A 161 -26.67 -11.53 2.32
CA LEU A 161 -25.28 -11.95 2.58
C LEU A 161 -24.28 -11.19 1.71
N PHE A 162 -24.53 -11.12 0.40
CA PHE A 162 -23.68 -10.38 -0.53
C PHE A 162 -23.71 -8.87 -0.26
N THR A 163 -24.87 -8.29 0.03
CA THR A 163 -25.01 -6.85 0.28
C THR A 163 -24.36 -6.44 1.59
N ALA A 164 -24.51 -7.22 2.65
CA ALA A 164 -23.86 -6.97 3.93
C ALA A 164 -22.33 -7.11 3.83
N SER A 165 -21.85 -8.11 3.09
CA SER A 165 -20.44 -8.29 2.75
C SER A 165 -19.89 -7.07 1.99
N ALA A 166 -20.56 -6.66 0.91
CA ALA A 166 -20.16 -5.51 0.11
C ALA A 166 -20.21 -4.21 0.93
N ALA A 167 -21.24 -4.00 1.74
CA ALA A 167 -21.36 -2.84 2.60
C ALA A 167 -20.21 -2.81 3.62
N PHE A 168 -19.93 -3.92 4.31
CA PHE A 168 -18.81 -4.05 5.22
C PHE A 168 -17.49 -3.67 4.51
N HIS A 169 -17.26 -4.15 3.30
CA HIS A 169 -16.07 -3.78 2.52
C HIS A 169 -16.04 -2.32 2.10
N VAL A 170 -17.15 -1.73 1.69
CA VAL A 170 -17.21 -0.30 1.35
C VAL A 170 -16.96 0.58 2.56
N PHE A 171 -17.45 0.19 3.74
CA PHE A 171 -17.20 0.93 4.98
C PHE A 171 -15.75 0.79 5.45
N GLN A 172 -15.17 -0.41 5.38
CA GLN A 172 -13.76 -0.64 5.74
C GLN A 172 -12.79 0.04 4.76
N ASN A 173 -13.10 0.05 3.45
CA ASN A 173 -12.26 0.65 2.43
C ASN A 173 -12.33 2.18 2.41
N ARG A 174 -13.41 2.78 2.95
CA ARG A 174 -13.55 4.24 3.07
C ARG A 174 -12.63 4.85 4.13
N GLU A 175 -12.16 4.06 5.07
CA GLU A 175 -11.17 4.47 6.09
C GLU A 175 -9.75 4.59 5.50
N MET A 176 -9.51 4.11 4.27
CA MET A 176 -8.20 4.12 3.61
C MET A 176 -8.03 5.22 2.54
N ASN A 177 -8.95 6.19 2.46
CA ASN A 177 -8.77 7.35 1.58
C ASN A 177 -7.79 8.36 2.20
N LEU A 178 -6.50 8.19 1.92
CA LEU A 178 -5.40 9.03 2.39
C LEU A 178 -4.94 9.93 1.27
N GLY A 179 -5.52 11.13 1.24
CA GLY A 179 -5.04 12.25 0.45
C GLY A 179 -4.69 13.41 1.37
N THR A 180 -3.44 13.88 1.23
CA THR A 180 -2.91 15.22 1.54
C THR A 180 -2.73 15.61 3.01
N ASP A 181 -1.48 15.91 3.33
CA ASP A 181 -0.90 16.52 4.53
C ASP A 181 -1.03 15.77 5.88
N GLY A 182 0.10 15.65 6.58
CA GLY A 182 0.18 15.17 7.96
C GLY A 182 0.85 13.81 8.16
N LYS A 183 0.60 13.21 9.34
CA LYS A 183 1.19 11.93 9.78
C LYS A 183 0.87 10.78 8.81
N PRO A 184 1.75 9.77 8.68
CA PRO A 184 1.49 8.55 7.93
C PRO A 184 0.15 7.92 8.32
N PRO A 185 -0.52 7.24 7.38
CA PRO A 185 -1.81 6.60 7.59
C PRO A 185 -1.94 5.83 8.90
N GLU A 186 -0.92 5.02 9.22
CA GLU A 186 -0.91 4.12 10.36
C GLU A 186 -0.82 4.85 11.71
N LEU A 187 -0.51 6.14 11.69
CA LEU A 187 -0.35 6.98 12.87
C LEU A 187 -1.48 8.01 13.04
N ARG A 188 -2.47 8.02 12.14
CA ARG A 188 -3.65 8.90 12.22
C ARG A 188 -4.72 8.33 13.15
N ASP A 189 -4.84 7.00 13.19
CA ASP A 189 -5.76 6.28 14.08
C ASP A 189 -5.06 5.90 15.38
N GLY A 190 -4.86 6.90 16.24
CA GLY A 190 -4.36 6.68 17.59
C GLY A 190 -5.27 5.75 18.38
N ARG A 191 -4.82 4.51 18.60
CA ARG A 191 -5.23 3.66 19.72
C ARG A 191 -4.11 3.60 20.74
#